data_AF-A0A1H9W772-F1
#
_entry.id   AF-A0A1H9W772-F1
#
_cell.length_a   1.000
_cell.length_b   1.000
_cell.length_c   1.000
_cell.angle_alpha   90.00
_cell.angle_beta   90.00
_cell.angle_gamma   90.00
#
_symmetry.space_group_name_H-M   'P 1'
#
loop_
_entity.id
_entity.type
_entity.pdbx_description
1 polymer ?
#
loop_
_entity_poly.entity_id
_entity_poly.type
_entity_poly.pdbx_seq_one_letter_code
_entity_poly.pdbx_strand_id
1 'polypeptide(L)'
;MIKVEQDFIDNLYQKARNSFKDCIADVNNRFLREEIDFQIDETRLVDDYISFKFFKAESNRFLIEVKLQLFSPGNIMIGKYFYYEDENGLSVDDSLIFD
;
A
#
# COMPACT_ATOMS: atom_id res chain seq x y z
N MET A 1 -11.80 -23.49 -4.39
CA MET A 1 -12.04 -22.06 -4.65
C MET A 1 -12.03 -21.35 -3.30
N ILE A 2 -11.05 -20.47 -3.08
CA ILE A 2 -11.04 -19.61 -1.88
C ILE A 2 -12.04 -18.49 -2.16
N LYS A 3 -13.00 -18.29 -1.25
CA LYS A 3 -13.92 -17.14 -1.29
C LYS A 3 -13.40 -16.12 -0.29
N VAL A 4 -13.27 -14.88 -0.75
CA VAL A 4 -12.92 -13.73 0.09
C VAL A 4 -14.12 -12.78 0.02
N GLU A 5 -14.52 -12.25 1.17
CA GLU A 5 -15.62 -11.31 1.27
C GLU A 5 -15.23 -9.94 0.69
N GLN A 6 -16.16 -9.27 0.00
CA GLN A 6 -15.87 -7.96 -0.61
C GLN A 6 -15.49 -6.92 0.45
N ASP A 7 -16.22 -6.90 1.58
CA ASP A 7 -15.94 -5.97 2.68
C ASP A 7 -14.53 -6.14 3.25
N PHE A 8 -13.99 -7.37 3.22
CA PHE A 8 -12.62 -7.65 3.63
C PHE A 8 -11.61 -7.05 2.64
N ILE A 9 -11.86 -7.20 1.33
CA ILE A 9 -11.04 -6.60 0.26
C ILE A 9 -11.04 -5.08 0.37
N ASP A 10 -12.22 -4.47 0.55
CA ASP A 10 -12.37 -3.02 0.65
C ASP A 10 -11.66 -2.48 1.90
N ASN A 11 -11.72 -3.20 3.02
CA ASN A 11 -10.99 -2.86 4.24
C ASN A 11 -9.46 -2.88 4.02
N LEU A 12 -8.93 -3.89 3.32
CA LEU A 12 -7.50 -3.97 2.99
C LEU A 12 -7.02 -2.77 2.17
N TYR A 13 -7.75 -2.38 1.13
CA TYR A 13 -7.41 -1.19 0.36
C TYR A 13 -7.54 0.09 1.19
N GLN A 14 -8.54 0.19 2.06
CA GLN A 14 -8.70 1.34 2.93
C GLN A 14 -7.54 1.47 3.94
N LYS A 15 -7.08 0.36 4.52
CA LYS A 15 -5.88 0.33 5.37
C LYS A 15 -4.65 0.80 4.61
N ALA A 16 -4.41 0.27 3.41
CA ALA A 16 -3.28 0.67 2.58
C ALA A 16 -3.31 2.19 2.25
N ARG A 17 -4.50 2.73 1.94
CA ARG A 17 -4.67 4.17 1.66
C ARG A 17 -4.42 5.04 2.90
N ASN A 18 -4.80 4.58 4.08
CA ASN A 18 -4.52 5.27 5.33
C ASN A 18 -3.03 5.21 5.67
N SER A 19 -2.42 4.02 5.56
CA SER A 19 -0.98 3.83 5.78
C SER A 19 -0.15 4.72 4.85
N PHE A 20 -0.53 4.86 3.58
CA PHE A 20 0.13 5.80 2.66
C PHE A 20 0.05 7.25 3.15
N LYS A 21 -1.12 7.70 3.61
CA LYS A 21 -1.30 9.07 4.14
C LYS A 21 -0.42 9.31 5.35
N ASP A 22 -0.35 8.34 6.26
CA ASP A 22 0.49 8.41 7.44
C ASP A 22 1.98 8.45 7.03
N CYS A 23 2.38 7.60 6.08
CA CYS A 23 3.74 7.55 5.53
C CYS A 23 4.17 8.90 4.94
N ILE A 24 3.37 9.56 4.11
CA ILE A 24 3.75 10.86 3.50
C ILE A 24 3.62 12.04 4.48
N ALA A 25 2.87 11.89 5.57
CA ALA A 25 2.75 12.88 6.62
C ALA A 25 3.85 12.75 7.70
N ASP A 26 4.57 11.62 7.75
CA ASP A 26 5.63 11.38 8.71
C ASP A 26 6.74 12.43 8.58
N VAL A 27 7.19 12.95 9.72
CA VAL A 27 8.25 13.98 9.80
C VAL A 27 9.55 13.52 9.15
N ASN A 28 9.86 12.22 9.23
CA ASN A 28 11.04 11.62 8.64
C ASN A 28 10.95 11.57 7.12
N ASN A 29 9.75 11.63 6.54
CA ASN A 29 9.50 11.57 5.10
C ASN A 29 9.27 12.95 4.47
N ARG A 30 9.53 14.05 5.19
CA ARG A 30 9.39 15.40 4.66
C ARG A 30 10.26 15.68 3.44
N PHE A 31 11.41 15.02 3.33
CA PHE A 31 12.32 15.13 2.18
C PHE A 31 11.62 14.78 0.86
N LEU A 32 10.59 13.93 0.87
CA LEU A 32 9.82 13.58 -0.31
C LEU A 32 9.23 14.81 -1.01
N ARG A 33 8.85 15.85 -0.26
CA ARG A 33 8.30 17.09 -0.84
C ARG A 33 9.34 17.94 -1.57
N GLU A 34 10.61 17.71 -1.27
CA GLU A 34 11.74 18.47 -1.83
C GLU A 34 12.44 17.68 -2.94
N GLU A 35 12.45 16.35 -2.87
CA GLU A 35 13.18 15.48 -3.79
C GLU A 35 12.38 15.01 -5.01
N ILE A 36 11.05 15.14 -4.99
CA ILE A 36 10.21 14.71 -6.12
C ILE A 36 9.59 15.91 -6.85
N ASP A 37 9.52 15.83 -8.17
CA ASP A 37 9.06 16.92 -9.04
C ASP A 37 7.53 17.17 -9.02
N PHE A 38 6.80 16.52 -8.11
CA PHE A 38 5.35 16.64 -7.99
C PHE A 38 4.91 16.78 -6.54
N GLN A 39 3.72 17.33 -6.34
CA GLN A 39 3.15 17.43 -5.01
C GLN A 39 2.64 16.06 -4.56
N ILE A 40 3.38 15.40 -3.67
CA ILE A 40 3.01 14.07 -3.14
C ILE A 40 1.59 14.05 -2.56
N ASP A 41 1.15 15.17 -1.97
CA ASP A 41 -0.17 15.35 -1.37
C ASP A 41 -1.31 15.33 -2.41
N GLU A 42 -1.01 15.60 -3.69
CA GLU A 42 -1.98 15.56 -4.80
C GLU A 42 -1.99 14.19 -5.52
N THR A 43 -1.23 13.22 -5.02
CA THR A 43 -1.12 11.88 -5.63
C THR A 43 -2.46 11.15 -5.58
N ARG A 44 -2.91 10.67 -6.74
CA ARG A 44 -4.10 9.82 -6.86
C ARG A 44 -3.71 8.36 -6.68
N LEU A 45 -4.32 7.71 -5.70
CA LEU A 45 -4.13 6.28 -5.42
C LEU A 45 -5.16 5.43 -6.17
N VAL A 46 -4.66 4.44 -6.91
CA VAL A 46 -5.46 3.45 -7.64
C VAL A 46 -5.18 2.06 -7.09
N ASP A 47 -6.25 1.32 -6.80
CA ASP A 47 -6.16 -0.06 -6.31
C ASP A 47 -5.63 -0.97 -7.44
N ASP A 48 -4.56 -1.73 -7.16
CA ASP A 48 -3.94 -2.61 -8.16
C ASP A 48 -4.28 -4.08 -7.85
N TYR A 49 -3.68 -4.64 -6.81
CA TYR A 49 -3.93 -6.03 -6.42
C TYR A 49 -3.77 -6.25 -4.92
N ILE A 50 -4.29 -7.40 -4.48
CA ILE A 50 -4.04 -8.00 -3.16
C ILE A 50 -3.43 -9.38 -3.40
N SER A 51 -2.34 -9.70 -2.71
CA SER A 51 -1.72 -11.03 -2.76
C SER A 51 -1.55 -11.63 -1.38
N PHE A 52 -1.80 -12.94 -1.27
CA PHE A 52 -1.61 -13.72 -0.04
C PHE A 52 -0.40 -14.63 -0.23
N LYS A 53 0.62 -14.45 0.60
CA LYS A 53 1.87 -15.21 0.55
C LYS A 53 1.93 -16.16 1.74
N PHE A 54 1.77 -17.45 1.47
CA PHE A 54 1.83 -18.51 2.48
C PHE A 54 3.25 -19.04 2.60
N PHE A 55 3.74 -19.20 3.83
CA PHE A 55 5.08 -19.70 4.09
C PHE A 55 5.04 -21.21 4.34
N LYS A 56 5.83 -21.97 3.57
CA LYS A 56 5.84 -23.45 3.63
C LYS A 56 6.15 -24.02 5.03
N ALA A 57 6.89 -23.29 5.86
CA ALA A 57 7.29 -23.74 7.19
C ALA A 57 6.20 -23.56 8.26
N GLU A 58 5.20 -22.70 8.01
CA GLU A 58 4.22 -22.29 9.01
C GLU A 58 2.84 -22.23 8.35
N SER A 59 2.11 -23.35 8.38
CA SER A 59 0.84 -23.52 7.64
C SER A 59 -0.27 -22.54 8.02
N ASN A 60 -0.10 -21.81 9.13
CA ASN A 60 -1.07 -20.86 9.67
C ASN A 60 -0.63 -19.40 9.53
N ARG A 61 0.54 -19.13 8.93
CA ARG A 61 1.09 -17.79 8.80
C ARG A 61 1.14 -17.37 7.34
N PHE A 62 0.63 -16.18 7.08
CA PHE A 62 0.63 -15.62 5.74
C PHE A 62 0.81 -14.11 5.81
N LEU A 63 1.42 -13.57 4.76
CA LEU A 63 1.52 -12.14 4.57
C LEU A 63 0.49 -11.71 3.52
N ILE A 64 -0.28 -10.69 3.85
CA ILE A 64 -1.10 -9.98 2.87
C ILE A 64 -0.28 -8.80 2.37
N GLU A 65 -0.10 -8.71 1.05
CA GLU A 65 0.46 -7.54 0.38
C GLU A 65 -0.64 -6.86 -0.43
N VAL A 66 -0.87 -5.58 -0.15
CA VAL A 66 -1.79 -4.72 -0.89
C VAL A 66 -0.97 -3.72 -1.68
N LYS A 67 -1.19 -3.65 -2.98
CA LYS A 67 -0.51 -2.71 -3.87
C LYS A 67 -1.46 -1.61 -4.32
N LEU A 68 -0.98 -0.37 -4.19
CA LEU A 68 -1.57 0.84 -4.76
C LEU A 68 -0.64 1.38 -5.85
N GLN A 69 -1.22 1.80 -6.97
CA GLN A 69 -0.52 2.59 -7.98
C GLN A 69 -0.69 4.07 -7.68
N LEU A 70 0.39 4.83 -7.86
CA LEU A 70 0.41 6.27 -7.65
C LEU A 70 0.36 6.95 -9.01
N PHE A 71 -0.57 7.87 -9.15
CA PHE A 71 -0.70 8.69 -10.35
C PHE A 71 -0.60 10.17 -9.99
N SER A 72 0.09 10.92 -10.84
CA SER A 72 0.10 12.38 -10.76
C SER A 72 -1.27 12.96 -11.15
N PRO A 73 -1.54 14.25 -10.87
CA PRO A 73 -2.74 14.93 -11.34
C PRO A 73 -2.91 14.87 -12.87
N GLY A 74 -1.80 14.81 -13.62
CA GLY A 74 -1.77 14.62 -15.06
C GLY A 74 -2.06 13.19 -15.53
N ASN A 75 -2.44 12.29 -14.62
CA ASN A 75 -2.72 10.87 -14.88
C ASN A 75 -1.51 10.07 -15.42
N ILE A 76 -0.31 10.46 -15.03
CA ILE A 76 0.94 9.73 -15.30
C ILE A 76 1.21 8.84 -14.09
N MET A 77 1.56 7.56 -14.30
CA MET A 77 2.00 6.69 -13.21
C MET A 77 3.37 7.15 -12.73
N ILE A 78 3.50 7.42 -11.43
CA ILE A 78 4.71 7.99 -10.81
C ILE A 78 5.36 7.06 -9.79
N GLY A 79 4.69 5.95 -9.45
CA GLY A 79 5.20 5.03 -8.44
C GLY A 79 4.17 4.02 -7.95
N LYS A 80 4.56 3.31 -6.90
CA LYS A 80 3.82 2.23 -6.26
C LYS A 80 3.94 2.35 -4.74
N TYR A 81 2.87 2.04 -4.04
CA TYR A 81 2.89 1.88 -2.59
C TYR A 81 2.45 0.46 -2.25
N PHE A 82 3.20 -0.17 -1.36
CA PHE A 82 2.94 -1.51 -0.85
C PHE A 82 2.64 -1.42 0.64
N TYR A 83 1.53 -2.02 1.04
CA TYR A 83 1.15 -2.20 2.42
C TYR A 83 1.18 -3.68 2.76
N TYR A 84 1.76 -4.02 3.92
CA TYR A 84 1.90 -5.40 4.36
C TYR A 84 1.22 -5.61 5.71
N GLU A 85 0.34 -6.60 5.81
CA GLU A 85 -0.23 -7.05 7.08
C GLU A 85 -0.10 -8.57 7.28
N ASP A 86 -0.02 -8.99 8.53
CA ASP A 86 0.03 -10.41 8.91
C ASP A 86 -1.36 -11.06 8.95
N GLU A 87 -1.40 -12.35 9.24
CA GLU A 87 -2.65 -13.11 9.39
C GLU A 87 -3.60 -12.58 10.49
N ASN A 88 -3.10 -11.74 11.42
CA ASN A 88 -3.87 -11.15 12.51
C ASN A 88 -4.38 -9.74 12.14
N GLY A 89 -4.12 -9.27 10.92
CA GLY A 89 -4.48 -7.93 10.45
C GLY A 89 -3.63 -6.81 11.04
N LEU A 90 -2.45 -7.15 11.59
CA LEU A 90 -1.47 -6.19 12.10
C LEU A 90 -0.56 -5.73 10.97
N SER A 91 -0.36 -4.41 10.88
CA SER A 91 0.60 -3.83 9.94
C SER A 91 2.01 -4.32 10.26
N VAL A 92 2.66 -4.91 9.28
CA VAL A 92 4.03 -5.44 9.40
C VAL A 92 5.03 -4.43 8.85
N ASP A 93 4.75 -3.88 7.68
CA ASP A 93 5.65 -2.97 6.97
C ASP A 93 4.89 -2.20 5.89
N ASP A 94 5.55 -1.20 5.32
CA ASP A 94 5.13 -0.55 4.10
C ASP A 94 6.33 -0.15 3.20
N SER A 95 6.04 0.17 1.94
CA SER A 95 7.08 0.62 1.01
C SER A 95 6.52 1.57 -0.02
N LEU A 96 7.16 2.73 -0.16
CA LEU A 96 6.88 3.73 -1.18
C LEU A 96 8.03 3.76 -2.20
N ILE A 97 7.71 3.54 -3.47
CA ILE A 97 8.69 3.45 -4.55
C ILE A 97 8.25 4.37 -5.69
N PHE A 98 9.12 5.27 -6.11
CA PHE A 98 8.92 6.14 -7.29
C PHE A 98 9.65 5.57 -8.50
N ASP A 99 9.08 5.79 -9.69
CA ASP A 99 9.64 5.36 -10.99
C ASP A 99 10.45 6.48 -11.66
#